data_AF-A0A399N7C3-F1
#
_entry.id   AF-A0A399N7C3-F1
#
_cell.length_a   1.000
_cell.length_b   1.000
_cell.length_c   1.000
_cell.angle_alpha   90.00
_cell.angle_beta   90.00
_cell.angle_gamma   90.00
#
_symmetry.space_group_name_H-M   'P 1'
#
loop_
_entity.id
_entity.type
_entity.pdbx_description
1 polymer ?
#
loop_
_entity_poly.entity_id
_entity_poly.type
_entity_poly.pdbx_seq_one_letter_code
_entity_poly.pdbx_strand_id
1 'polypeptide(L)'
;RLHLVPLDARTVAEAVPLAVWFRELVEPARPLPRSLDRGAGVARELLAGSGPGVVLHGDVHHGNVLRFGDGDIGSDSDSDSDSDDAWRAIDPKALVGDPGFDTANVLANPTPAIALRPGRLARRAGVVAEETGADLDAVLAWTEA
;
A
#
# COMPACT_ATOMS: atom_id res chain seq x y z
N ARG A 1 11.39 5.65 -2.50
CA ARG A 1 10.55 4.80 -1.61
C ARG A 1 9.27 5.55 -1.26
N LEU A 2 8.09 4.92 -1.38
CA LEU A 2 6.77 5.57 -1.37
C LEU A 2 6.45 6.35 -0.08
N HIS A 3 6.68 5.76 1.08
CA HIS A 3 6.32 6.36 2.38
C HIS A 3 7.36 7.34 2.94
N LEU A 4 8.46 7.55 2.21
CA LEU A 4 9.56 8.44 2.61
C LEU A 4 9.56 9.75 1.81
N VAL A 5 8.55 9.97 0.96
CA VAL A 5 8.41 11.21 0.20
C VAL A 5 8.07 12.34 1.18
N PRO A 6 8.88 13.42 1.25
CA PRO A 6 8.56 14.57 2.09
C PRO A 6 7.28 15.24 1.59
N LEU A 7 6.29 15.38 2.47
CA LEU A 7 5.04 16.08 2.21
C LEU A 7 4.90 17.24 3.20
N ASP A 8 4.29 18.33 2.76
CA ASP A 8 4.02 19.46 3.64
C ASP A 8 2.93 19.11 4.67
N ALA A 9 2.97 19.79 5.81
CA ALA A 9 2.07 19.50 6.93
C ALA A 9 0.59 19.65 6.59
N ARG A 10 0.24 20.51 5.62
CA ARG A 10 -1.15 20.68 5.19
C ARG A 10 -1.62 19.48 4.37
N THR A 11 -0.79 19.00 3.44
CA THR A 11 -1.08 17.77 2.70
C THR A 11 -1.30 16.58 3.64
N VAL A 12 -0.47 16.44 4.68
CA VAL A 12 -0.64 15.39 5.69
C VAL A 12 -1.95 15.57 6.48
N ALA A 13 -2.31 16.80 6.83
CA ALA A 13 -3.53 17.10 7.59
C ALA A 13 -4.83 16.90 6.80
N GLU A 14 -4.78 16.98 5.46
CA GLU A 14 -5.92 16.73 4.57
C GLU A 14 -6.13 15.23 4.28
N ALA A 15 -5.16 14.37 4.63
CA ALA A 15 -5.24 12.93 4.41
C ALA A 15 -6.28 12.25 5.32
N VAL A 16 -6.96 11.23 4.80
CA VAL A 16 -8.01 10.50 5.52
C VAL A 16 -7.39 9.42 6.42
N PRO A 17 -7.65 9.40 7.74
CA PRO A 17 -7.14 8.35 8.62
C PRO A 17 -7.65 6.96 8.22
N LEU A 18 -6.80 5.93 8.30
CA LEU A 18 -7.21 4.55 8.01
C LEU A 18 -8.42 4.11 8.85
N ALA A 19 -8.52 4.53 10.11
CA ALA A 19 -9.69 4.21 10.93
C ALA A 19 -11.01 4.75 10.35
N VAL A 20 -10.97 5.92 9.70
CA VAL A 20 -12.12 6.50 8.99
C VAL A 20 -12.38 5.73 7.70
N TRP A 21 -11.32 5.39 6.95
CA TRP A 21 -11.40 4.63 5.70
C TRP A 21 -12.01 3.23 5.91
N PHE A 22 -11.63 2.54 6.99
CA PHE A 22 -12.09 1.19 7.33
C PHE A 22 -13.45 1.14 8.01
N ARG A 23 -14.08 2.30 8.30
CA ARG A 23 -15.29 2.37 9.13
C ARG A 23 -16.42 1.46 8.65
N GLU A 24 -16.61 1.34 7.34
CA GLU A 24 -17.67 0.47 6.79
C GLU A 24 -17.42 -1.02 7.04
N LEU A 25 -16.17 -1.44 7.24
CA LEU A 25 -15.82 -2.82 7.60
C LEU A 25 -15.89 -3.05 9.13
N VAL A 26 -15.37 -2.09 9.91
CA VAL A 26 -15.20 -2.27 11.37
C VAL A 26 -16.39 -1.82 12.21
N GLU A 27 -17.18 -0.86 11.71
CA GLU A 27 -18.38 -0.30 12.35
C GLU A 27 -19.52 -0.19 11.33
N PRO A 28 -19.96 -1.31 10.74
CA PRO A 28 -20.93 -1.27 9.66
C PRO A 28 -22.31 -0.85 10.17
N ALA A 29 -22.98 0.05 9.43
CA ALA A 29 -24.34 0.50 9.77
C ALA A 29 -25.40 -0.62 9.65
N ARG A 30 -25.07 -1.71 8.96
CA ARG A 30 -25.89 -2.93 8.80
C ARG A 30 -24.99 -4.16 8.86
N PRO A 31 -25.49 -5.33 9.28
CA PRO A 31 -24.68 -6.55 9.29
C PRO A 31 -24.06 -6.84 7.93
N LEU A 32 -22.76 -7.13 7.92
CA LEU A 32 -22.01 -7.55 6.74
C LEU A 32 -22.12 -9.07 6.53
N PRO A 33 -21.80 -9.59 5.33
CA PRO A 33 -21.67 -11.02 5.11
C PRO A 33 -20.63 -11.64 6.06
N ARG A 34 -20.94 -12.81 6.61
CA ARG A 34 -20.04 -13.54 7.54
C ARG A 34 -18.65 -13.83 6.96
N SER A 35 -18.52 -13.85 5.63
CA SER A 35 -17.23 -13.99 4.96
C SER A 35 -16.25 -12.86 5.29
N LEU A 36 -16.72 -11.71 5.77
CA LEU A 36 -15.89 -10.56 6.15
C LEU A 36 -15.56 -10.52 7.65
N ASP A 37 -16.14 -11.40 8.47
CA ASP A 37 -15.97 -11.34 9.93
C ASP A 37 -14.50 -11.45 10.35
N ARG A 38 -13.73 -12.32 9.66
CA ARG A 38 -12.31 -12.51 9.95
C ARG A 38 -11.48 -11.27 9.61
N GLY A 39 -11.61 -10.75 8.39
CA GLY A 39 -10.92 -9.52 7.96
C GLY A 39 -11.28 -8.33 8.85
N ALA A 40 -12.56 -8.16 9.18
CA ALA A 40 -13.00 -7.12 10.11
C ALA A 40 -12.41 -7.26 11.51
N GLY A 41 -12.19 -8.48 12.00
CA GLY A 41 -11.50 -8.74 13.26
C GLY A 41 -10.03 -8.28 13.21
N VAL A 42 -9.31 -8.74 12.19
CA VAL A 42 -7.89 -8.39 11.98
C VAL A 42 -7.70 -6.89 11.77
N ALA A 43 -8.56 -6.25 10.98
CA ALA A 43 -8.55 -4.80 10.77
C ALA A 43 -8.67 -4.02 12.08
N ARG A 44 -9.57 -4.43 13.00
CA ARG A 44 -9.71 -3.77 14.31
C ARG A 44 -8.44 -3.87 15.15
N GLU A 45 -7.80 -5.04 15.15
CA GLU A 45 -6.55 -5.26 15.89
C GLU A 45 -5.41 -4.39 15.34
N LEU A 46 -5.24 -4.37 14.01
CA LEU A 46 -4.21 -3.56 13.34
C LEU A 46 -4.42 -2.07 13.58
N LEU A 47 -5.66 -1.57 13.44
CA LEU A 47 -5.99 -0.17 13.65
C LEU A 47 -5.80 0.28 15.10
N ALA A 48 -6.03 -0.60 16.08
CA ALA A 48 -5.81 -0.31 17.49
C ALA A 48 -4.32 -0.29 17.89
N GLY A 49 -3.48 -1.08 17.20
CA GLY A 49 -2.04 -1.19 17.46
C GLY A 49 -1.15 -0.23 16.65
N SER A 50 -1.71 0.53 15.70
CA SER A 50 -0.95 1.38 14.78
C SER A 50 -0.27 2.54 15.52
N GLY A 51 1.06 2.65 15.38
CA GLY A 51 1.87 3.76 15.89
C GLY A 51 1.71 5.06 15.07
N PRO A 52 2.68 6.00 15.12
CA PRO A 52 2.64 7.20 14.29
C PRO A 52 2.52 6.82 12.80
N GLY A 53 1.43 7.25 12.16
CA GLY A 53 1.14 6.91 10.78
C GLY A 53 1.97 7.70 9.77
N VAL A 54 2.14 7.13 8.57
CA VAL A 54 2.70 7.81 7.40
C VAL A 54 1.58 8.13 6.41
N VAL A 55 1.85 9.03 5.45
CA VAL A 55 0.95 9.19 4.31
C VAL A 55 1.08 7.97 3.40
N LEU A 56 -0.07 7.44 3.00
CA LEU A 56 -0.24 6.25 2.19
C LEU A 56 -0.81 6.63 0.83
N HIS A 57 -0.46 5.86 -0.17
CA HIS A 57 -1.09 5.96 -1.47
C HIS A 57 -2.52 5.43 -1.44
N GLY A 58 -2.77 4.36 -0.69
CA GLY A 58 -4.07 3.72 -0.51
C GLY A 58 -4.56 2.87 -1.68
N ASP A 59 -3.78 2.76 -2.76
CA ASP A 59 -4.16 2.03 -3.98
C ASP A 59 -2.92 1.63 -4.82
N VAL A 60 -1.87 1.15 -4.14
CA VAL A 60 -0.62 0.77 -4.82
C VAL A 60 -0.80 -0.57 -5.54
N HIS A 61 -0.74 -0.53 -6.86
CA HIS A 61 -0.68 -1.74 -7.68
C HIS A 61 0.04 -1.47 -9.00
N HIS A 62 0.28 -2.55 -9.75
CA HIS A 62 0.98 -2.53 -11.05
C HIS A 62 0.43 -1.55 -12.12
N GLY A 63 -0.80 -1.04 -11.96
CA GLY A 63 -1.40 -0.06 -12.86
C GLY A 63 -1.14 1.39 -12.43
N ASN A 64 -0.91 1.61 -11.15
CA ASN A 64 -0.65 2.92 -10.54
C ASN A 64 0.84 3.16 -10.28
N VAL A 65 1.72 2.27 -10.74
CA VAL A 65 3.17 2.40 -10.63
C VAL A 65 3.75 2.35 -12.04
N LEU A 66 4.22 3.50 -12.54
CA LEU A 66 4.67 3.68 -13.92
C LEU A 66 6.17 3.97 -13.96
N ARG A 67 6.85 3.41 -14.96
CA ARG A 67 8.25 3.75 -15.26
C ARG A 67 8.28 4.91 -16.24
N PHE A 68 8.97 5.98 -15.86
CA PHE A 68 9.26 7.13 -16.72
C PHE A 68 10.66 6.96 -17.36
N GLY A 69 10.96 7.62 -18.48
CA GLY A 69 12.36 7.74 -18.95
C GLY A 69 12.87 6.78 -20.05
N ASP A 70 12.02 6.15 -20.87
CA ASP A 70 12.48 5.29 -21.98
C ASP A 70 12.35 5.93 -23.40
N GLY A 71 12.16 7.25 -23.53
CA GLY A 71 11.89 7.89 -24.83
C GLY A 71 12.54 9.26 -25.05
N ASP A 72 13.58 9.26 -25.91
CA ASP A 72 14.17 10.36 -26.71
C ASP A 72 14.91 11.50 -25.97
N ILE A 73 16.26 11.52 -25.93
CA ILE A 73 17.20 12.15 -26.90
C ILE A 73 16.92 13.66 -27.11
N GLY A 74 17.24 14.45 -26.10
CA GLY A 74 17.69 15.82 -26.26
C GLY A 74 18.97 15.97 -25.48
N SER A 75 20.10 16.02 -26.19
CA SER A 75 21.34 16.51 -25.61
C SER A 75 21.05 17.85 -24.95
N ASP A 76 21.27 17.96 -23.65
CA ASP A 76 22.25 18.89 -23.10
C ASP A 76 22.43 18.62 -21.60
N SER A 77 23.69 18.72 -21.20
CA SER A 77 24.29 18.78 -19.86
C SER A 77 23.33 19.16 -18.72
N ASP A 78 23.31 18.52 -17.56
CA ASP A 78 24.42 18.05 -16.73
C ASP A 78 23.98 16.83 -15.92
N SER A 79 24.81 15.79 -15.97
CA SER A 79 24.63 14.51 -15.30
C SER A 79 24.99 14.63 -13.82
N ASP A 80 23.99 14.76 -12.95
CA ASP A 80 24.01 14.14 -11.62
C ASP A 80 23.15 12.87 -11.68
N SER A 81 23.89 11.78 -11.92
CA SER A 81 23.45 10.40 -12.03
C SER A 81 22.84 9.89 -10.72
N ASP A 82 21.51 9.81 -10.68
CA ASP A 82 20.74 8.90 -9.82
C ASP A 82 19.70 8.14 -10.69
N SER A 83 20.16 7.61 -11.82
CA SER A 83 19.33 7.04 -12.88
C SER A 83 18.97 5.55 -12.64
N ASP A 84 18.49 5.21 -11.44
CA ASP A 84 18.09 3.83 -11.10
C ASP A 84 16.62 3.64 -10.69
N ASP A 85 15.78 4.68 -10.55
CA ASP A 85 14.36 4.43 -10.24
C ASP A 85 13.42 5.50 -10.81
N ALA A 86 13.18 5.42 -12.10
CA ALA A 86 12.15 6.23 -12.75
C ALA A 86 10.72 5.71 -12.51
N TRP A 87 10.52 4.80 -11.56
CA TRP A 87 9.20 4.40 -11.12
C TRP A 87 8.54 5.52 -10.29
N ARG A 88 7.29 5.86 -10.62
CA ARG A 88 6.47 6.81 -9.85
C ARG A 88 5.09 6.21 -9.61
N ALA A 89 4.58 6.45 -8.42
CA ALA A 89 3.21 6.11 -8.06
C ALA A 89 2.27 7.28 -8.44
N ILE A 90 1.08 6.97 -8.95
CA ILE A 90 0.08 7.93 -9.41
C ILE A 90 -1.31 7.55 -8.90
N ASP A 91 -2.25 8.50 -8.90
CA ASP A 91 -3.63 8.32 -8.41
C ASP A 91 -3.72 7.90 -6.92
N PRO A 92 -3.12 8.65 -5.98
CA PRO A 92 -3.24 8.35 -4.56
C PRO A 92 -4.65 8.69 -4.02
N LYS A 93 -5.11 7.90 -3.06
CA LYS A 93 -6.32 8.17 -2.25
C LYS A 93 -6.06 9.09 -1.05
N ALA A 94 -4.79 9.47 -0.83
CA ALA A 94 -4.32 10.36 0.24
C ALA A 94 -4.81 9.90 1.63
N LEU A 95 -4.34 8.73 2.07
CA LEU A 95 -4.67 8.20 3.39
C LEU A 95 -3.52 8.43 4.37
N VAL A 96 -3.79 8.32 5.68
CA VAL A 96 -2.77 8.33 6.72
C VAL A 96 -2.95 7.16 7.69
N GLY A 97 -1.87 6.43 7.96
CA GLY A 97 -1.90 5.26 8.85
C GLY A 97 -0.67 4.37 8.71
N ASP A 98 -0.84 3.09 9.01
CA ASP A 98 0.23 2.09 8.93
C ASP A 98 0.64 1.80 7.47
N PRO A 99 1.94 1.78 7.15
CA PRO A 99 2.44 1.52 5.79
C PRO A 99 2.10 0.12 5.26
N GLY A 100 1.79 -0.83 6.13
CA GLY A 100 1.40 -2.19 5.76
C GLY A 100 0.15 -2.24 4.88
N PHE A 101 -0.77 -1.27 5.01
CA PHE A 101 -1.96 -1.20 4.16
C PHE A 101 -1.63 -1.10 2.66
N ASP A 102 -0.62 -0.30 2.29
CA ASP A 102 -0.21 -0.16 0.88
C ASP A 102 0.40 -1.46 0.32
N THR A 103 0.91 -2.33 1.19
CA THR A 103 1.50 -3.60 0.77
C THR A 103 0.45 -4.65 0.40
N ALA A 104 -0.71 -4.63 1.07
CA ALA A 104 -1.81 -5.56 0.84
C ALA A 104 -2.36 -5.47 -0.60
N ASN A 105 -2.53 -4.24 -1.09
CA ASN A 105 -3.02 -3.96 -2.45
C ASN A 105 -2.14 -4.63 -3.52
N VAL A 106 -0.82 -4.66 -3.34
CA VAL A 106 0.10 -5.30 -4.29
C VAL A 106 -0.16 -6.81 -4.37
N LEU A 107 -0.54 -7.46 -3.27
CA LEU A 107 -0.66 -8.91 -3.15
C LEU A 107 -1.90 -9.48 -3.86
N ALA A 108 -3.04 -8.78 -3.76
CA ALA A 108 -4.30 -9.18 -4.42
C ALA A 108 -4.31 -8.90 -5.94
N ASN A 109 -3.41 -8.05 -6.43
CA ASN A 109 -3.30 -7.67 -7.84
C ASN A 109 -2.42 -8.63 -8.68
N PRO A 110 -2.61 -8.71 -10.02
CA PRO A 110 -3.52 -7.91 -10.86
C PRO A 110 -4.96 -8.47 -10.97
N THR A 111 -5.14 -9.76 -10.76
CA THR A 111 -6.45 -10.43 -10.81
C THR A 111 -6.48 -11.59 -9.82
N PRO A 112 -7.66 -12.01 -9.33
CA PRO A 112 -7.78 -13.18 -8.45
C PRO A 112 -7.17 -14.45 -9.06
N ALA A 113 -7.37 -14.69 -10.36
CA ALA A 113 -6.83 -15.86 -11.05
C ALA A 113 -5.29 -15.92 -11.00
N ILE A 114 -4.62 -14.76 -11.01
CA ILE A 114 -3.17 -14.68 -10.87
C ILE A 114 -2.77 -14.72 -9.40
N ALA A 115 -3.42 -13.94 -8.53
CA ALA A 115 -3.11 -13.83 -7.11
C ALA A 115 -3.20 -15.18 -6.37
N LEU A 116 -4.21 -16.00 -6.72
CA LEU A 116 -4.48 -17.29 -6.11
C LEU A 116 -3.66 -18.45 -6.70
N ARG A 117 -2.72 -18.18 -7.63
CA ARG A 117 -1.81 -19.24 -8.11
C ARG A 117 -1.02 -19.81 -6.93
N PRO A 118 -0.91 -21.15 -6.79
CA PRO A 118 -0.20 -21.76 -5.69
C PRO A 118 1.22 -21.19 -5.50
N GLY A 119 1.57 -20.87 -4.25
CA GLY A 119 2.87 -20.30 -3.87
C GLY A 119 3.07 -18.82 -4.20
N ARG A 120 2.17 -18.17 -4.95
CA ARG A 120 2.36 -16.76 -5.34
C ARG A 120 2.22 -15.80 -4.16
N LEU A 121 1.19 -15.98 -3.32
CA LEU A 121 1.01 -15.17 -2.12
C LEU A 121 2.24 -15.26 -1.21
N ALA A 122 2.65 -16.49 -0.86
CA ALA A 122 3.82 -16.73 -0.02
C ALA A 122 5.09 -16.06 -0.57
N ARG A 123 5.36 -16.23 -1.88
CA ARG A 123 6.51 -15.58 -2.52
C ARG A 123 6.44 -14.05 -2.46
N ARG A 124 5.29 -13.44 -2.76
CA ARG A 124 5.18 -11.97 -2.81
C ARG A 124 5.17 -11.36 -1.42
N ALA A 125 4.51 -11.98 -0.45
CA ALA A 125 4.54 -11.56 0.95
C ALA A 125 5.99 -11.60 1.48
N GLY A 126 6.76 -12.63 1.14
CA GLY A 126 8.18 -12.71 1.48
C GLY A 126 9.02 -11.57 0.89
N VAL A 127 8.84 -11.27 -0.41
CA VAL A 127 9.53 -10.12 -1.04
C VAL A 127 9.13 -8.80 -0.38
N VAL A 128 7.85 -8.58 -0.08
CA VAL A 128 7.39 -7.37 0.62
C VAL A 128 8.05 -7.25 1.99
N ALA A 129 8.04 -8.33 2.79
CA ALA A 129 8.64 -8.34 4.11
C ALA A 129 10.13 -8.02 4.06
N GLU A 130 10.87 -8.61 3.12
CA GLU A 130 12.30 -8.37 2.90
C GLU A 130 12.58 -6.91 2.51
N GLU A 131 11.88 -6.37 1.51
CA GLU A 131 12.14 -5.03 0.97
C GLU A 131 11.70 -3.90 1.92
N THR A 132 10.68 -4.15 2.75
CA THR A 132 10.17 -3.17 3.72
C THR A 132 10.82 -3.33 5.09
N GLY A 133 11.43 -4.47 5.39
CA GLY A 133 11.86 -4.84 6.74
C GLY A 133 10.71 -5.17 7.70
N ALA A 134 9.48 -5.32 7.18
CA ALA A 134 8.32 -5.63 7.99
C ALA A 134 8.30 -7.12 8.40
N ASP A 135 7.65 -7.40 9.52
CA ASP A 135 7.35 -8.77 9.92
C ASP A 135 6.37 -9.43 8.92
N LEU A 136 6.63 -10.70 8.56
CA LEU A 136 5.83 -11.41 7.57
C LEU A 136 4.38 -11.61 8.03
N ASP A 137 4.15 -11.85 9.32
CA ASP A 137 2.80 -12.03 9.85
C ASP A 137 2.04 -10.70 9.80
N ALA A 138 2.71 -9.56 10.02
CA ALA A 138 2.12 -8.24 9.85
C ALA A 138 1.70 -7.96 8.39
N VAL A 139 2.53 -8.35 7.41
CA VAL A 139 2.19 -8.24 5.97
C VAL A 139 0.96 -9.10 5.64
N LEU A 140 0.90 -10.33 6.16
CA LEU A 140 -0.23 -11.22 5.94
C LEU A 140 -1.50 -10.74 6.68
N ALA A 141 -1.37 -10.13 7.85
CA ALA A 141 -2.47 -9.55 8.58
C ALA A 141 -3.12 -8.40 7.80
N TRP A 142 -2.32 -7.49 7.24
CA TRP A 142 -2.83 -6.44 6.34
C TRP A 142 -3.45 -6.99 5.05
N THR A 143 -3.01 -8.16 4.58
CA THR A 143 -3.63 -8.83 3.41
C THR A 143 -5.00 -9.43 3.73
N GLU A 144 -5.21 -9.82 4.99
CA GLU A 144 -6.47 -10.39 5.48
C GLU A 144 -7.51 -9.31 5.81
N ALA A 145 -7.05 -8.15 6.30
CA ALA A 145 -7.86 -7.00 6.69
C ALA A 145 -8.57 -6.34 5.50
#